data_AF-A0A383V5J6-F1
#
_entry.id   AF-A0A383V5J6-F1
#
_cell.length_a   1.000
_cell.length_b   1.000
_cell.length_c   1.000
_cell.angle_alpha   90.00
_cell.angle_beta   90.00
_cell.angle_gamma   90.00
#
_symmetry.space_group_name_H-M   'P 1'
#
loop_
_entity.id
_entity.type
_entity.pdbx_description
1 polymer ?
#
loop_
_entity_poly.entity_id
_entity_poly.type
_entity_poly.pdbx_seq_one_letter_code
_entity_poly.pdbx_strand_id
1 'polypeptide(L)'
;MLLECGELALRSPTDTIPNLKPLRAIRELHLSTCEELGVEASVRAEVEALLCNLQQLLIGISIMQDLTPRAKDSLVSFGERMSTRIFASFLRVNGVPARQHDAAEIGVVTSDDFGNADILYDQTLSKLRSSLTQEPEGPREVQVVTGFLGKGVQTGAITTLGRGGSDLTATVLGAAMELREVQ
;
A
#
# COMPACT_ATOMS: atom_id res chain seq x y z
N MET A 1 6.94 9.10 -10.47
CA MET A 1 7.79 7.90 -10.30
C MET A 1 7.04 6.60 -10.52
N LEU A 2 6.08 6.18 -9.67
CA LEU A 2 5.39 4.89 -9.88
C LEU A 2 4.62 4.86 -11.23
N LEU A 3 3.66 5.75 -11.45
CA LEU A 3 2.92 5.81 -12.73
C LEU A 3 3.84 5.97 -13.95
N GLU A 4 4.90 6.76 -13.80
CA GLU A 4 5.95 6.95 -14.82
C GLU A 4 6.66 5.63 -15.16
N CYS A 5 6.94 4.75 -14.17
CA CYS A 5 7.44 3.39 -14.46
C CYS A 5 6.47 2.62 -15.36
N GLY A 6 5.17 2.70 -15.08
CA GLY A 6 4.15 2.03 -15.89
C GLY A 6 4.11 2.54 -17.33
N GLU A 7 4.15 3.87 -17.51
CA GLU A 7 4.17 4.51 -18.83
C GLU A 7 5.43 4.17 -19.64
N LEU A 8 6.59 4.11 -18.99
CA LEU A 8 7.84 3.69 -19.62
C LEU A 8 7.84 2.20 -19.94
N ALA A 9 7.29 1.37 -19.06
CA ALA A 9 7.22 -0.08 -19.26
C ALA A 9 6.43 -0.45 -20.52
N LEU A 10 5.37 0.29 -20.85
CA LEU A 10 4.62 0.12 -22.11
C LEU A 10 5.52 0.24 -23.35
N ARG A 11 6.57 1.06 -23.29
CA ARG A 11 7.41 1.41 -24.44
C ARG A 11 8.79 0.76 -24.41
N SER A 12 9.01 -0.11 -23.42
CA SER A 12 10.33 -0.68 -23.13
C SER A 12 10.30 -2.20 -23.28
N PRO A 13 11.31 -2.82 -23.93
CA PRO A 13 11.49 -4.27 -23.93
C PRO A 13 11.65 -4.84 -22.51
N THR A 14 11.21 -6.08 -22.30
CA THR A 14 11.12 -6.71 -20.96
C THR A 14 12.48 -6.83 -20.25
N ASP A 15 13.55 -7.09 -21.00
CA ASP A 15 14.94 -7.17 -20.51
C ASP A 15 15.49 -5.83 -20.03
N THR A 16 14.92 -4.72 -20.49
CA THR A 16 15.30 -3.37 -20.06
C THR A 16 14.58 -2.87 -18.81
N ILE A 17 13.45 -3.51 -18.44
CA ILE A 17 12.60 -3.08 -17.31
C ILE A 17 13.37 -2.94 -15.98
N PRO A 18 14.25 -3.88 -15.57
CA PRO A 18 15.02 -3.73 -14.33
C PRO A 18 15.92 -2.49 -14.31
N ASN A 19 16.26 -1.95 -15.47
CA ASN A 19 17.18 -0.81 -15.64
C ASN A 19 16.46 0.53 -15.81
N LEU A 20 15.12 0.57 -15.77
CA LEU A 20 14.37 1.83 -15.84
C LEU A 20 14.81 2.77 -14.71
N LYS A 21 15.20 4.00 -15.07
CA LYS A 21 15.63 5.03 -14.12
C LYS A 21 14.66 5.23 -12.95
N PRO A 22 13.33 5.40 -13.17
CA PRO A 22 12.42 5.60 -12.04
C PRO A 22 12.27 4.34 -11.16
N LEU A 23 12.36 3.13 -11.71
CA LEU A 23 12.33 1.89 -10.92
C LEU A 23 13.58 1.79 -10.02
N ARG A 24 14.76 2.09 -10.58
CA ARG A 24 16.01 2.13 -9.82
C ARG A 24 15.97 3.17 -8.71
N ALA A 25 15.45 4.37 -9.00
CA ALA A 25 15.33 5.42 -8.00
C ALA A 25 14.33 5.06 -6.89
N ILE A 26 13.21 4.39 -7.20
CA ILE A 26 12.30 3.85 -6.18
C ILE A 26 13.01 2.80 -5.32
N ARG A 27 13.74 1.86 -5.94
CA ARG A 27 14.49 0.83 -5.22
C ARG A 27 15.55 1.45 -4.29
N GLU A 28 16.34 2.38 -4.81
CA GLU A 28 17.37 3.08 -4.05
C GLU A 28 16.78 3.86 -2.87
N LEU A 29 15.72 4.62 -3.09
CA LEU A 29 15.03 5.36 -2.03
C LEU A 29 14.59 4.44 -0.89
N HIS A 30 13.89 3.34 -1.20
CA HIS A 30 13.35 2.47 -0.14
C HIS A 30 14.44 1.68 0.58
N LEU A 31 15.44 1.16 -0.15
CA LEU A 31 16.53 0.38 0.46
C LEU A 31 17.48 1.25 1.28
N SER A 32 17.78 2.47 0.83
CA SER A 32 18.55 3.44 1.63
C SER A 32 17.78 3.87 2.87
N THR A 33 16.47 4.17 2.75
CA THR A 33 15.63 4.49 3.90
C THR A 33 15.60 3.36 4.93
N CYS A 34 15.50 2.10 4.49
CA CYS A 34 15.60 0.93 5.38
C CYS A 34 16.92 0.91 6.16
N GLU A 35 18.04 1.22 5.49
CA GLU A 35 19.38 1.24 6.10
C GLU A 35 19.54 2.43 7.07
N GLU A 36 19.17 3.63 6.64
CA GLU A 36 19.27 4.86 7.44
C GLU A 36 18.41 4.80 8.71
N LEU A 37 17.22 4.20 8.63
CA LEU A 37 16.31 4.03 9.77
C LEU A 37 16.60 2.78 10.60
N GLY A 38 17.53 1.92 10.18
CA GLY A 38 17.90 0.71 10.90
C GLY A 38 16.74 -0.29 11.08
N VAL A 39 15.88 -0.43 10.06
CA VAL A 39 14.69 -1.30 10.13
C VAL A 39 15.05 -2.78 10.32
N GLU A 40 14.15 -3.56 10.93
CA GLU A 40 14.36 -5.00 11.10
C GLU A 40 14.64 -5.72 9.76
N ALA A 41 15.54 -6.70 9.79
CA ALA A 41 15.91 -7.47 8.61
C ALA A 41 14.72 -8.16 7.92
N SER A 42 13.72 -8.61 8.70
CA SER A 42 12.48 -9.18 8.17
C SER A 42 11.69 -8.17 7.34
N VAL A 43 11.54 -6.93 7.83
CA VAL A 43 10.83 -5.88 7.11
C VAL A 43 11.61 -5.43 5.87
N ARG A 44 12.94 -5.36 5.96
CA ARG A 44 13.77 -5.13 4.77
C ARG A 44 13.50 -6.17 3.68
N ALA A 45 13.44 -7.45 4.05
CA ALA A 45 13.13 -8.53 3.11
C ALA A 45 11.72 -8.40 2.51
N GLU A 46 10.72 -7.96 3.28
CA GLU A 46 9.37 -7.66 2.77
C GLU A 46 9.39 -6.52 1.74
N VAL A 47 10.13 -5.45 2.00
CA VAL A 47 10.29 -4.32 1.05
C VAL A 47 10.98 -4.78 -0.22
N GLU A 48 12.04 -5.59 -0.11
CA GLU A 48 12.72 -6.20 -1.27
C GLU A 48 11.76 -7.08 -2.09
N ALA A 49 10.92 -7.89 -1.42
CA ALA A 49 9.91 -8.69 -2.09
C ALA A 49 8.85 -7.82 -2.81
N LEU A 50 8.41 -6.71 -2.20
CA LEU A 50 7.50 -5.76 -2.84
C LEU A 50 8.14 -5.07 -4.06
N LEU A 51 9.41 -4.70 -3.99
CA LEU A 51 10.16 -4.16 -5.13
C LEU A 51 10.32 -5.17 -6.26
N CYS A 52 10.52 -6.44 -5.93
CA CYS A 52 10.52 -7.54 -6.91
C CYS A 52 9.15 -7.67 -7.56
N ASN A 53 8.06 -7.67 -6.79
CA ASN A 53 6.70 -7.74 -7.30
C ASN A 53 6.33 -6.54 -8.19
N LEU A 54 6.77 -5.33 -7.83
CA LEU A 54 6.63 -4.14 -8.67
C LEU A 54 7.35 -4.35 -10.02
N GLN A 55 8.58 -4.84 -10.01
CA GLN A 55 9.31 -5.16 -11.24
C GLN A 55 8.57 -6.21 -12.09
N GLN A 56 8.03 -7.26 -11.48
CA GLN A 56 7.26 -8.28 -12.20
C GLN A 56 5.99 -7.71 -12.81
N LEU A 57 5.28 -6.82 -12.11
CA LEU A 57 4.11 -6.12 -12.66
C LEU A 57 4.50 -5.28 -13.89
N LEU A 58 5.61 -4.55 -13.82
CA LEU A 58 6.12 -3.75 -14.95
C LEU A 58 6.52 -4.62 -16.15
N ILE A 59 7.12 -5.79 -15.92
CA ILE A 59 7.39 -6.78 -16.97
C ILE A 59 6.07 -7.25 -17.59
N GLY A 60 5.05 -7.56 -16.77
CA GLY A 60 3.71 -7.90 -17.25
C GLY A 60 3.09 -6.81 -18.13
N ILE A 61 3.18 -5.55 -17.72
CA ILE A 61 2.71 -4.39 -18.50
C ILE A 61 3.45 -4.31 -19.85
N SER A 62 4.77 -4.52 -19.86
CA SER A 62 5.58 -4.54 -21.08
C SER A 62 5.18 -5.67 -22.03
N ILE A 63 4.92 -6.88 -21.51
CA ILE A 63 4.48 -8.03 -22.34
C ILE A 63 3.09 -7.78 -22.93
N MET A 64 2.16 -7.34 -22.10
CA MET A 64 0.77 -7.15 -22.49
C MET A 64 0.56 -5.91 -23.36
N GLN A 65 1.53 -4.98 -23.35
CA GLN A 65 1.42 -3.68 -24.02
C GLN A 65 0.17 -2.90 -23.60
N ASP A 66 -0.26 -3.08 -22.35
CA ASP A 66 -1.47 -2.49 -21.80
C ASP A 66 -1.27 -2.07 -20.33
N LEU A 67 -1.79 -0.89 -19.99
CA LEU A 67 -1.76 -0.29 -18.65
C LEU A 67 -3.18 0.07 -18.24
N THR A 68 -3.93 -0.98 -17.91
CA THR A 68 -5.32 -0.86 -17.45
C THR A 68 -5.44 -0.04 -16.17
N PRO A 69 -6.61 0.56 -15.88
CA PRO A 69 -6.87 1.21 -14.58
C PRO A 69 -6.54 0.32 -13.38
N ARG A 70 -6.89 -0.98 -13.43
CA ARG A 70 -6.54 -1.96 -12.40
C ARG A 70 -5.04 -2.12 -12.20
N ALA A 71 -4.28 -2.17 -13.30
CA ALA A 71 -2.82 -2.23 -13.23
C ALA A 71 -2.23 -0.94 -12.65
N LYS A 72 -2.80 0.23 -12.97
CA LYS A 72 -2.38 1.51 -12.38
C LYS A 72 -2.58 1.55 -10.87
N ASP A 73 -3.76 1.13 -10.39
CA ASP A 73 -4.05 1.04 -8.95
C ASP A 73 -3.08 0.11 -8.22
N SER A 74 -2.87 -1.08 -8.79
CA SER A 74 -1.88 -2.05 -8.26
C SER A 74 -0.47 -1.44 -8.22
N LEU A 75 -0.09 -0.70 -9.25
CA LEU A 75 1.23 -0.10 -9.38
C LEU A 75 1.44 0.99 -8.33
N VAL A 76 0.48 1.91 -8.15
CA VAL A 76 0.63 3.00 -7.17
C VAL A 76 0.53 2.51 -5.74
N SER A 77 -0.17 1.38 -5.50
CA SER A 77 -0.29 0.79 -4.17
C SER A 77 1.04 0.41 -3.51
N PHE A 78 2.07 0.11 -4.32
CA PHE A 78 3.38 -0.27 -3.80
C PHE A 78 4.00 0.83 -2.92
N GLY A 79 3.71 2.11 -3.20
CA GLY A 79 4.24 3.23 -2.42
C GLY A 79 3.81 3.14 -0.95
N GLU A 80 2.50 3.16 -0.69
CA GLU A 80 1.92 3.06 0.66
C GLU A 80 2.28 1.75 1.36
N ARG A 81 2.30 0.64 0.62
CA ARG A 81 2.62 -0.68 1.18
C ARG A 81 4.05 -0.78 1.68
N MET A 82 5.01 -0.18 0.97
CA MET A 82 6.40 -0.13 1.42
C MET A 82 6.59 0.90 2.53
N SER A 83 6.04 2.11 2.38
CA SER A 83 6.25 3.20 3.35
C SER A 83 5.72 2.86 4.74
N THR A 84 4.51 2.30 4.83
CA THR A 84 3.91 1.92 6.13
C THR A 84 4.67 0.79 6.82
N ARG A 85 5.23 -0.16 6.07
CA ARG A 85 6.07 -1.24 6.61
C ARG A 85 7.35 -0.68 7.21
N ILE A 86 8.07 0.15 6.45
CA ILE A 86 9.28 0.84 6.89
C ILE A 86 8.99 1.65 8.16
N PHE A 87 7.90 2.42 8.18
CA PHE A 87 7.55 3.28 9.30
C PHE A 87 7.18 2.49 10.57
N ALA A 88 6.38 1.42 10.45
CA ALA A 88 6.05 0.56 11.59
C ALA A 88 7.32 -0.12 12.16
N SER A 89 8.23 -0.53 11.29
CA SER A 89 9.57 -1.02 11.67
C SER A 89 10.34 0.01 12.46
N PHE A 90 10.44 1.22 11.92
CA PHE A 90 11.15 2.33 12.55
C PHE A 90 10.60 2.63 13.96
N LEU A 91 9.28 2.60 14.16
CA LEU A 91 8.69 2.73 15.49
C LEU A 91 9.16 1.62 16.43
N ARG A 92 9.15 0.35 15.99
CA ARG A 92 9.54 -0.80 16.81
C ARG A 92 11.01 -0.76 17.22
N VAL A 93 11.92 -0.43 16.31
CA VAL A 93 13.36 -0.32 16.65
C VAL A 93 13.66 0.84 17.60
N ASN A 94 12.77 1.84 17.66
CA ASN A 94 12.81 2.93 18.64
C ASN A 94 11.99 2.65 19.91
N GLY A 95 11.61 1.39 20.15
CA GLY A 95 10.94 0.96 21.38
C GLY A 95 9.44 1.25 21.45
N VAL A 96 8.81 1.65 20.33
CA VAL A 96 7.36 1.87 20.24
C VAL A 96 6.73 0.63 19.58
N PRO A 97 5.94 -0.18 20.32
CA PRO A 97 5.23 -1.31 19.72
C PRO A 97 4.30 -0.82 18.59
N ALA A 98 4.47 -1.35 17.38
CA ALA A 98 3.71 -0.93 16.21
C ALA A 98 3.45 -2.09 15.25
N ARG A 99 2.27 -2.10 14.63
CA ARG A 99 1.81 -3.11 13.68
C ARG A 99 1.38 -2.46 12.38
N GLN A 100 1.89 -2.99 11.27
CA GLN A 100 1.50 -2.53 9.93
C GLN A 100 0.26 -3.27 9.43
N HIS A 101 -0.60 -2.57 8.71
CA HIS A 101 -1.78 -3.11 8.04
C HIS A 101 -1.96 -2.56 6.63
N ASP A 102 -2.29 -3.44 5.69
CA ASP A 102 -2.78 -3.04 4.38
C ASP A 102 -4.29 -2.81 4.47
N ALA A 103 -4.76 -1.59 4.21
CA ALA A 103 -6.17 -1.18 4.31
C ALA A 103 -7.13 -2.10 3.54
N ALA A 104 -6.71 -2.51 2.34
CA ALA A 104 -7.43 -3.46 1.49
C ALA A 104 -7.66 -4.83 2.17
N GLU A 105 -6.74 -5.27 3.03
CA GLU A 105 -6.81 -6.57 3.69
C GLU A 105 -7.52 -6.50 5.05
N ILE A 106 -7.49 -5.36 5.73
CA ILE A 106 -8.19 -5.18 7.02
C ILE A 106 -9.62 -4.69 6.89
N GLY A 107 -10.13 -4.52 5.67
CA GLY A 107 -11.57 -4.33 5.44
C GLY A 107 -12.00 -3.00 4.84
N VAL A 108 -11.10 -2.21 4.24
CA VAL A 108 -11.53 -1.11 3.36
C VAL A 108 -12.05 -1.72 2.05
N VAL A 109 -13.37 -1.82 1.94
CA VAL A 109 -14.06 -2.38 0.77
C VAL A 109 -14.54 -1.24 -0.11
N THR A 110 -14.32 -1.33 -1.42
CA THR A 110 -14.68 -0.30 -2.38
C THR A 110 -15.51 -0.83 -3.54
N SER A 111 -16.07 0.07 -4.35
CA SER A 111 -16.46 -0.26 -5.73
C SER A 111 -15.24 -0.69 -6.56
N ASP A 112 -15.48 -1.22 -7.75
CA ASP A 112 -14.43 -1.67 -8.68
C ASP A 112 -14.03 -0.56 -9.70
N ASP A 113 -14.38 0.70 -9.41
CA ASP A 113 -14.05 1.88 -10.22
C ASP A 113 -12.59 2.30 -10.00
N PHE A 114 -11.66 1.52 -10.56
CA PHE A 114 -10.22 1.73 -10.39
C PHE A 114 -9.78 3.17 -10.70
N GLY A 115 -8.93 3.73 -9.84
CA GLY A 115 -8.43 5.11 -9.89
C GLY A 115 -9.28 6.12 -9.09
N ASN A 116 -10.53 5.80 -8.79
CA ASN A 116 -11.44 6.66 -8.03
C ASN A 116 -12.58 5.84 -7.41
N ALA A 117 -12.23 4.78 -6.69
CA ALA A 117 -13.20 3.84 -6.14
C ALA A 117 -13.91 4.43 -4.91
N ASP A 118 -15.21 4.18 -4.80
CA ASP A 118 -16.02 4.63 -3.67
C ASP A 118 -15.96 3.63 -2.52
N ILE A 119 -15.85 4.11 -1.27
CA ILE A 119 -15.90 3.24 -0.09
C ILE A 119 -17.33 2.73 0.13
N LEU A 120 -17.45 1.41 0.30
CA LEU A 120 -18.69 0.77 0.72
C LEU A 120 -18.79 0.77 2.25
N TYR A 121 -19.35 1.84 2.81
CA TYR A 121 -19.34 2.13 4.26
C TYR A 121 -19.90 0.99 5.12
N ASP A 122 -21.07 0.43 4.80
CA ASP A 122 -21.71 -0.61 5.61
C ASP A 122 -20.80 -1.85 5.81
N GLN A 123 -20.10 -2.25 4.74
CA GLN A 123 -19.14 -3.34 4.79
C GLN A 123 -17.83 -2.93 5.44
N THR A 124 -17.37 -1.71 5.18
CA THR A 124 -16.06 -1.24 5.60
C THR A 124 -16.00 -1.00 7.11
N LEU A 125 -16.98 -0.30 7.68
CA LEU A 125 -17.00 0.05 9.10
C LEU A 125 -17.02 -1.22 9.99
N SER A 126 -17.85 -2.20 9.63
CA SER A 126 -17.96 -3.45 10.38
C SER A 126 -16.69 -4.31 10.32
N LYS A 127 -16.08 -4.41 9.13
CA LYS A 127 -14.83 -5.16 8.92
C LYS A 127 -13.64 -4.50 9.61
N LEU A 128 -13.46 -3.18 9.45
CA LEU A 128 -12.39 -2.44 10.12
C LEU A 128 -12.47 -2.57 11.63
N ARG A 129 -13.68 -2.46 12.21
CA ARG A 129 -13.89 -2.72 13.65
C ARG A 129 -13.45 -4.10 14.03
N SER A 130 -13.92 -5.12 13.33
CA SER A 130 -13.55 -6.50 13.62
C SER A 130 -12.05 -6.76 13.50
N SER A 131 -11.37 -6.16 12.53
CA SER A 131 -9.94 -6.35 12.28
C SER A 131 -9.03 -5.60 13.26
N LEU A 132 -9.43 -4.40 13.69
CA LEU A 132 -8.58 -3.53 14.53
C LEU A 132 -8.89 -3.63 16.04
N THR A 133 -10.06 -4.15 16.43
CA THR A 133 -10.41 -4.34 17.85
C THR A 133 -10.12 -5.75 18.36
N GLN A 134 -9.46 -6.61 17.57
CA GLN A 134 -8.98 -7.88 18.12
C GLN A 134 -7.90 -7.55 19.15
N GLU A 135 -8.23 -7.69 20.44
CA GLU A 135 -7.26 -7.48 21.51
C GLU A 135 -6.16 -8.53 21.38
N PRO A 136 -4.91 -8.15 21.05
CA PRO A 136 -3.82 -9.08 21.14
C PRO A 136 -3.60 -9.40 22.62
N GLU A 137 -3.24 -10.63 22.93
CA GLU A 137 -2.62 -10.97 24.22
C GLU A 137 -1.23 -10.31 24.26
N GLY A 138 -1.18 -9.00 24.52
CA GLY A 138 0.05 -8.23 24.38
C GLY A 138 -0.07 -6.74 24.71
N PRO A 139 1.06 -6.00 24.65
CA PRO A 139 1.06 -4.56 24.84
C PRO A 139 0.26 -3.86 23.74
N ARG A 140 -0.32 -2.69 24.06
CA ARG A 140 -0.98 -1.86 23.04
C ARG A 140 0.03 -1.45 21.97
N GLU A 141 -0.33 -1.67 20.72
CA GLU A 141 0.49 -1.33 19.56
C GLU A 141 -0.11 -0.16 18.80
N VAL A 142 0.75 0.70 18.25
CA VAL A 142 0.37 1.71 17.26
C VAL A 142 0.01 1.00 15.95
N GLN A 143 -1.22 1.22 15.48
CA GLN A 143 -1.69 0.64 14.22
C GLN A 143 -1.29 1.56 13.06
N VAL A 144 -0.41 1.09 12.18
CA VAL A 144 0.07 1.81 11.00
C VAL A 144 -0.62 1.25 9.76
N VAL A 145 -1.58 1.98 9.21
CA VAL A 145 -2.44 1.51 8.11
C VAL A 145 -2.08 2.24 6.82
N THR A 146 -2.04 1.56 5.68
CA THR A 146 -1.88 2.21 4.37
C THR A 146 -3.03 3.20 4.12
N GLY A 147 -2.71 4.42 3.70
CA GLY A 147 -3.72 5.34 3.17
C GLY A 147 -4.16 4.95 1.76
N PHE A 148 -5.18 5.62 1.21
CA PHE A 148 -5.52 5.66 -0.22
C PHE A 148 -5.98 4.34 -0.87
N LEU A 149 -5.81 3.19 -0.22
CA LEU A 149 -6.03 1.86 -0.80
C LEU A 149 -7.31 1.19 -0.28
N GLY A 150 -7.94 0.40 -1.14
CA GLY A 150 -9.07 -0.45 -0.82
C GLY A 150 -9.08 -1.75 -1.61
N LYS A 151 -10.14 -2.54 -1.41
CA LYS A 151 -10.38 -3.82 -2.09
C LYS A 151 -11.72 -3.79 -2.82
N GLY A 152 -11.67 -3.91 -4.14
CA GLY A 152 -12.86 -3.94 -4.99
C GLY A 152 -13.78 -5.10 -4.61
N VAL A 153 -15.07 -4.80 -4.40
CA VAL A 153 -16.05 -5.74 -3.84
C VAL A 153 -16.30 -6.95 -4.75
N GLN A 154 -16.25 -6.77 -6.07
CA GLN A 154 -16.47 -7.87 -7.03
C GLN A 154 -15.17 -8.55 -7.42
N THR A 155 -14.12 -7.78 -7.69
CA THR A 155 -12.87 -8.33 -8.26
C THR A 155 -11.90 -8.82 -7.20
N GLY A 156 -12.03 -8.36 -5.95
CA GLY A 156 -11.05 -8.57 -4.88
C GLY A 156 -9.69 -7.90 -5.14
N ALA A 157 -9.59 -7.07 -6.18
CA ALA A 157 -8.36 -6.40 -6.56
C ALA A 157 -8.10 -5.16 -5.70
N ILE A 158 -6.84 -4.73 -5.63
CA ILE A 158 -6.49 -3.44 -5.03
C ILE A 158 -7.09 -2.32 -5.89
N THR A 159 -7.75 -1.40 -5.21
CA THR A 159 -8.32 -0.17 -5.76
C THR A 159 -7.71 1.04 -5.07
N THR A 160 -7.83 2.20 -5.70
CA THR A 160 -7.44 3.47 -5.11
C THR A 160 -8.62 4.43 -4.99
N LEU A 161 -8.60 5.25 -3.94
CA LEU A 161 -9.70 6.15 -3.55
C LEU A 161 -9.68 7.50 -4.27
N GLY A 162 -8.80 7.70 -5.25
CA GLY A 162 -8.64 8.99 -5.93
C GLY A 162 -8.02 10.09 -5.05
N ARG A 163 -8.29 11.35 -5.40
CA ARG A 163 -7.70 12.52 -4.70
C ARG A 163 -8.21 12.61 -3.27
N GLY A 164 -7.31 12.89 -2.32
CA GLY A 164 -7.65 12.95 -0.90
C GLY A 164 -7.88 11.56 -0.27
N GLY A 165 -7.51 10.48 -0.95
CA GLY A 165 -7.79 9.13 -0.48
C GLY A 165 -7.15 8.77 0.87
N SER A 166 -5.99 9.34 1.21
CA SER A 166 -5.39 9.15 2.55
C SER A 166 -6.22 9.82 3.63
N ASP A 167 -6.70 11.06 3.41
CA ASP A 167 -7.60 11.76 4.34
C ASP A 167 -8.94 11.02 4.48
N LEU A 168 -9.46 10.48 3.37
CA LEU A 168 -10.64 9.63 3.38
C LEU A 168 -10.40 8.35 4.18
N THR A 169 -9.22 7.73 4.05
CA THR A 169 -8.86 6.54 4.83
C THR A 169 -8.84 6.85 6.33
N ALA A 170 -8.23 7.97 6.72
CA ALA A 170 -8.17 8.40 8.12
C ALA A 170 -9.57 8.66 8.70
N THR A 171 -10.43 9.35 7.96
CA THR A 171 -11.81 9.64 8.38
C THR A 171 -12.67 8.37 8.50
N VAL A 172 -12.52 7.41 7.59
CA VAL A 172 -13.23 6.12 7.66
C VAL A 172 -12.74 5.26 8.83
N LEU A 173 -11.43 5.23 9.10
CA LEU A 173 -10.89 4.57 10.29
C LEU A 173 -11.42 5.20 11.57
N GLY A 174 -11.45 6.54 11.65
CA GLY A 174 -12.00 7.29 12.77
C GLY A 174 -13.48 6.98 13.00
N ALA A 175 -14.28 6.93 11.92
CA ALA A 175 -15.69 6.56 11.99
C ALA A 175 -15.88 5.10 12.44
N ALA A 176 -15.09 4.15 11.92
CA ALA A 176 -15.20 2.74 12.27
C ALA A 176 -14.87 2.45 13.74
N MET A 177 -13.92 3.21 14.29
CA MET A 177 -13.47 3.08 15.69
C MET A 177 -14.20 4.02 16.66
N GLU A 178 -15.18 4.80 16.19
CA GLU A 178 -15.91 5.81 16.99
C GLU A 178 -14.95 6.79 17.71
N LEU A 179 -13.90 7.25 17.02
CA LEU A 179 -12.93 8.18 17.57
C LEU A 179 -13.52 9.58 17.73
N ARG A 180 -13.01 10.32 18.73
CA ARG A 180 -13.47 11.69 19.02
C ARG A 180 -13.05 12.71 17.96
N GLU A 181 -11.91 12.49 17.31
CA GLU A 181 -11.36 13.38 16.28
C GLU A 181 -10.45 12.61 15.32
N VAL A 182 -10.21 13.22 14.15
CA VAL A 182 -9.22 12.82 13.14
C VAL A 182 -8.39 14.06 12.82
N GLN A 183 -7.07 13.93 12.79
CA GLN A 183 -6.10 15.02 12.64
C GLN A 183 -5.19 14.79 11.44
#